data_AF-A0A533B9Q8-F1
#
_entry.id   AF-A0A533B9Q8-F1
#
_cell.length_a   1.000
_cell.length_b   1.000
_cell.length_c   1.000
_cell.angle_alpha   90.00
_cell.angle_beta   90.00
_cell.angle_gamma   90.00
#
_symmetry.space_group_name_H-M   'P 1'
#
loop_
_entity.id
_entity.type
_entity.pdbx_description
1 polymer ?
#
loop_
_entity_poly.entity_id
_entity_poly.type
_entity_poly.pdbx_seq_one_letter_code
_entity_poly.pdbx_strand_id
1 'polypeptide(L)'
;MLRTLALAFILLFTTTFAWAVETEPFDPEQPFQQAFTSNLLRSLLNQALDALEDHLEITGNVDPDDVTGDRSGSLRFKFYPDGKSKSDQHLTAEGSFHFSLEGRQHD
;
A
#
# COMPACT_ATOMS: atom_id res chain seq x y z
N MET A 1 -28.15 9.55 61.77
CA MET A 1 -28.36 8.14 61.34
C MET A 1 -28.29 7.94 59.83
N LEU A 2 -28.84 8.85 59.01
CA LEU A 2 -28.76 8.74 57.53
C LEU A 2 -27.33 8.88 56.96
N ARG A 3 -26.50 9.73 57.58
CA ARG A 3 -25.11 10.01 57.16
C ARG A 3 -24.16 8.82 57.35
N THR A 4 -24.34 8.06 58.43
CA THR A 4 -23.57 6.84 58.73
C THR A 4 -23.95 5.67 57.81
N LEU A 5 -25.22 5.60 57.38
CA LEU A 5 -25.68 4.60 56.43
C LEU A 5 -25.10 4.83 55.02
N ALA A 6 -25.03 6.10 54.60
CA ALA A 6 -24.43 6.48 53.31
C ALA A 6 -22.92 6.17 53.24
N LEU A 7 -22.19 6.41 54.33
CA LEU A 7 -20.76 6.07 54.42
C LEU A 7 -20.52 4.56 54.40
N ALA A 8 -21.36 3.77 55.07
CA ALA A 8 -21.30 2.31 55.03
C ALA A 8 -21.60 1.74 53.63
N PHE A 9 -22.53 2.36 52.90
CA PHE A 9 -22.86 1.99 51.53
C PHE A 9 -21.70 2.28 50.57
N ILE A 10 -21.05 3.44 50.70
CA ILE A 10 -19.89 3.81 49.87
C ILE A 10 -18.69 2.90 50.13
N LEU A 11 -18.43 2.52 51.39
CA LEU A 11 -17.36 1.59 51.74
C LEU A 11 -17.57 0.18 51.16
N LEU A 12 -18.82 -0.28 51.07
CA LEU A 12 -19.16 -1.61 50.53
C LEU A 12 -18.89 -1.74 49.01
N PHE A 13 -18.90 -0.63 48.27
CA PHE A 13 -18.62 -0.61 46.82
C PHE A 13 -17.11 -0.52 46.49
N THR A 14 -16.26 -0.15 47.45
CA THR A 14 -14.81 -0.03 47.21
C THR A 14 -14.03 -1.33 47.37
N THR A 15 -14.62 -2.38 47.94
CA THR A 15 -13.91 -3.63 48.26
C THR A 15 -14.00 -4.71 47.19
N THR A 16 -14.72 -4.50 46.08
CA THR A 16 -14.98 -5.55 45.07
C THR A 16 -14.27 -5.37 43.73
N PHE A 17 -13.43 -4.35 43.54
CA PHE A 17 -12.56 -4.26 42.36
C PHE A 17 -11.11 -4.69 42.67
N ALA A 18 -10.96 -5.77 43.44
CA ALA A 18 -9.68 -6.43 43.59
C ALA A 18 -9.55 -7.52 42.51
N TRP A 19 -9.00 -7.15 41.36
CA TRP A 19 -8.13 -8.00 40.54
C TRP A 19 -8.54 -9.49 40.42
N ALA A 20 -9.69 -9.74 39.81
CA ALA A 20 -10.03 -11.06 39.26
C ALA A 20 -10.32 -10.97 37.76
N VAL A 21 -9.72 -9.98 37.08
CA VAL A 21 -9.51 -10.09 35.64
C VAL A 21 -8.31 -10.99 35.49
N GLU A 22 -8.58 -12.26 35.24
CA GLU A 22 -7.68 -13.13 34.51
C GLU A 22 -7.34 -12.36 33.24
N THR A 23 -6.24 -11.60 33.28
CA THR A 23 -5.78 -10.88 32.12
C THR A 23 -5.38 -11.97 31.16
N GLU A 24 -6.23 -12.27 30.16
CA GLU A 24 -5.71 -12.88 28.94
C GLU A 24 -4.42 -12.12 28.60
N PRO A 25 -3.30 -12.83 28.41
CA PRO A 25 -2.05 -12.18 28.08
C PRO A 25 -2.34 -11.28 26.88
N PHE A 26 -2.24 -9.97 27.09
CA PHE A 26 -2.48 -8.98 26.05
C PHE A 26 -1.52 -9.32 24.91
N ASP A 27 -2.05 -9.88 23.84
CA ASP A 27 -1.31 -10.18 22.64
C ASP A 27 -1.41 -8.95 21.73
N PRO A 28 -0.35 -8.13 21.65
CA PRO A 28 -0.36 -6.95 20.80
C PRO A 28 -0.54 -7.31 19.33
N GLU A 29 -0.23 -8.54 18.92
CA GLU A 29 -0.38 -9.02 17.55
C GLU A 29 -1.81 -9.43 17.22
N GLN A 30 -2.65 -9.78 18.19
CA GLN A 30 -4.02 -10.24 17.95
C GLN A 30 -4.88 -9.27 17.10
N PRO A 31 -4.90 -7.94 17.37
CA PRO A 31 -5.59 -7.00 16.49
C PRO A 31 -4.94 -6.88 15.11
N PHE A 32 -3.61 -7.06 14.99
CA PHE A 32 -2.93 -7.09 13.68
C PHE A 32 -3.26 -8.36 12.90
N GLN A 33 -3.29 -9.53 13.54
CA GLN A 33 -3.68 -10.80 12.92
C GLN A 33 -5.15 -10.77 12.46
N GLN A 34 -6.01 -10.12 13.23
CA GLN A 34 -7.42 -9.95 12.89
C GLN A 34 -7.66 -8.84 11.85
N ALA A 35 -6.78 -7.84 11.77
CA ALA A 35 -6.80 -6.77 10.76
C ALA A 35 -6.07 -7.14 9.45
N PHE A 36 -5.13 -8.09 9.46
CA PHE A 36 -4.47 -8.64 8.27
C PHE A 36 -5.37 -9.65 7.54
N THR A 37 -6.65 -9.30 7.36
CA THR A 37 -7.48 -10.05 6.43
C THR A 37 -7.00 -9.77 5.01
N SER A 38 -7.04 -10.79 4.14
CA SER A 38 -6.72 -10.65 2.72
C SER A 38 -7.47 -9.51 2.04
N ASN A 39 -8.67 -9.18 2.53
CA ASN A 39 -9.50 -8.08 2.05
C ASN A 39 -8.92 -6.71 2.37
N LEU A 40 -8.41 -6.49 3.59
CA LEU A 40 -7.78 -5.22 3.97
C LEU A 40 -6.47 -5.01 3.21
N LEU A 41 -5.65 -6.05 3.06
CA LEU A 41 -4.47 -6.01 2.22
C LEU A 41 -4.78 -5.68 0.77
N ARG A 42 -5.81 -6.33 0.21
CA ARG A 42 -6.27 -6.07 -1.15
C ARG A 42 -6.77 -4.63 -1.31
N SER A 43 -7.48 -4.10 -0.32
CA SER A 43 -7.95 -2.71 -0.33
C SER A 43 -6.78 -1.73 -0.30
N LEU A 44 -5.79 -1.95 0.57
CA LEU A 44 -4.61 -1.09 0.66
C LEU A 44 -3.76 -1.17 -0.61
N LEU A 45 -3.59 -2.36 -1.18
CA LEU A 45 -2.89 -2.53 -2.44
C LEU A 45 -3.60 -1.79 -3.57
N ASN A 46 -4.92 -1.96 -3.72
CA ASN A 46 -5.68 -1.26 -4.74
C ASN A 46 -5.58 0.25 -4.56
N GLN A 47 -5.71 0.76 -3.33
CA GLN A 47 -5.56 2.18 -3.06
C GLN A 47 -4.16 2.71 -3.40
N ALA A 48 -3.11 1.92 -3.13
CA ALA A 48 -1.75 2.26 -3.50
C ALA A 48 -1.55 2.26 -5.03
N LEU A 49 -2.16 1.32 -5.74
CA LEU A 49 -2.14 1.25 -7.20
C LEU A 49 -2.91 2.42 -7.84
N ASP A 50 -4.09 2.77 -7.32
CA ASP A 50 -4.88 3.90 -7.79
C ASP A 50 -4.12 5.22 -7.60
N ALA A 51 -3.47 5.38 -6.44
CA ALA A 51 -2.60 6.53 -6.18
C ALA A 51 -1.38 6.54 -7.11
N LEU A 52 -0.73 5.41 -7.33
CA LEU A 52 0.40 5.33 -8.26
C LEU A 52 -0.04 5.66 -9.69
N GLU A 53 -1.21 5.17 -10.11
CA GLU A 53 -1.76 5.46 -11.43
C GLU A 53 -2.00 6.95 -11.60
N ASP A 54 -2.59 7.66 -10.63
CA ASP A 54 -2.79 9.11 -10.72
C ASP A 54 -1.47 9.88 -10.85
N HIS A 55 -0.35 9.35 -10.36
CA HIS A 55 0.94 10.04 -10.35
C HIS A 55 1.92 9.57 -11.44
N LEU A 56 1.70 8.42 -12.08
CA LEU A 56 2.66 7.82 -13.02
C LEU A 56 2.01 7.55 -14.39
N GLU A 57 2.74 7.90 -15.45
CA GLU A 57 2.40 7.54 -16.83
C GLU A 57 3.62 6.88 -17.48
N ILE A 58 3.40 5.69 -18.04
CA ILE A 58 4.43 4.93 -18.76
C ILE A 58 3.95 4.73 -20.19
N THR A 59 4.72 5.14 -21.17
CA THR A 59 4.42 4.95 -22.59
C THR A 59 5.59 4.29 -23.28
N GLY A 60 5.34 3.19 -23.99
CA GLY A 60 6.33 2.50 -24.80
C GLY A 60 5.89 2.46 -26.26
N ASN A 61 6.83 2.67 -27.17
CA ASN A 61 6.63 2.44 -28.60
C ASN A 61 7.74 1.52 -29.11
N VAL A 62 7.38 0.57 -29.97
CA VAL A 62 8.32 -0.29 -30.69
C VAL A 62 8.11 -0.03 -32.16
N ASP A 63 9.17 0.29 -32.88
CA ASP A 63 9.10 0.50 -34.31
C ASP A 63 8.96 -0.87 -35.02
N PRO A 64 7.83 -1.13 -35.72
CA PRO A 64 7.61 -2.40 -36.38
C PRO A 64 8.37 -2.55 -37.70
N ASP A 65 8.94 -1.47 -38.26
CA ASP A 65 9.31 -1.40 -39.68
C ASP A 65 10.70 -1.92 -40.05
N ASP A 66 11.44 -2.56 -39.14
CA ASP A 66 12.72 -3.13 -39.53
C ASP A 66 12.62 -4.57 -40.07
N VAL A 67 12.49 -4.65 -41.39
CA VAL A 67 12.54 -5.89 -42.18
C VAL A 67 13.85 -6.66 -41.96
N THR A 68 14.89 -6.03 -41.37
CA THR A 68 16.18 -6.66 -41.09
C THR A 68 16.26 -7.42 -39.76
N GLY A 69 15.19 -7.46 -38.97
CA GLY A 69 15.16 -8.15 -37.67
C GLY A 69 15.68 -7.31 -36.51
N ASP A 70 15.86 -6.01 -36.75
CA ASP A 70 16.45 -5.06 -35.82
C ASP A 70 15.39 -4.16 -35.18
N ARG A 71 14.99 -4.43 -33.94
CA ARG A 71 13.85 -3.72 -33.32
C ARG A 71 14.34 -2.60 -32.43
N SER A 72 14.06 -1.37 -32.83
CA SER A 72 14.24 -0.20 -31.97
C SER A 72 12.94 0.16 -31.25
N GLY A 73 13.07 0.75 -30.07
CA GLY A 73 11.93 1.24 -29.32
C GLY A 73 12.30 2.35 -28.36
N SER A 74 11.27 3.01 -27.84
CA SER A 74 11.40 4.09 -26.88
C SER A 74 10.47 3.86 -25.71
N LEU A 75 10.94 4.19 -24.52
CA LEU A 75 10.20 4.17 -23.28
C LEU A 75 10.22 5.56 -22.66
N ARG A 76 9.05 6.08 -22.30
CA ARG A 76 8.88 7.36 -21.63
C ARG A 76 8.15 7.14 -20.32
N PHE A 77 8.70 7.72 -19.26
CA PHE A 77 8.10 7.80 -17.94
C PHE A 77 7.80 9.26 -17.64
N LYS A 78 6.59 9.54 -17.15
CA LYS A 78 6.24 10.83 -16.56
C LYS A 78 5.75 10.62 -15.14
N PHE A 79 6.28 11.43 -14.22
CA PHE A 79 5.83 11.50 -12.84
C PHE A 79 5.20 12.86 -12.57
N TYR A 80 3.96 12.86 -12.09
CA TYR A 80 3.17 14.05 -11.78
C TYR A 80 3.15 14.23 -10.26
N PRO A 81 3.94 15.14 -9.66
CA PRO A 81 4.04 15.25 -8.20
C PRO A 81 2.72 15.54 -7.50
N ASP A 82 1.83 16.29 -8.15
CA ASP A 82 0.52 16.67 -7.62
C ASP A 82 -0.63 15.79 -8.12
N GLY A 83 -0.32 14.81 -8.98
CA GLY A 83 -1.30 13.97 -9.68
C GLY A 83 -1.69 14.55 -11.04
N LYS A 84 -1.90 13.66 -12.02
CA LYS A 84 -2.26 13.96 -13.42
C LYS A 84 -3.47 14.88 -13.53
N SER A 85 -4.41 14.77 -12.60
CA SER A 85 -5.68 15.51 -12.64
C SER A 85 -5.56 16.95 -12.11
N LYS A 86 -4.52 17.27 -11.33
CA LYS A 86 -4.40 18.56 -10.64
C LYS A 86 -3.43 19.53 -11.30
N SER A 87 -2.45 19.00 -12.02
CA SER A 87 -1.39 19.80 -12.61
C SER A 87 -0.80 19.10 -13.83
N ASP A 88 -0.47 19.89 -14.85
CA ASP A 88 0.30 19.42 -16.01
C ASP A 88 1.81 19.38 -15.69
N GLN A 89 2.25 19.83 -14.51
CA GLN A 89 3.65 19.77 -14.11
C GLN A 89 4.07 18.32 -13.86
N HIS A 90 5.12 17.89 -14.56
CA HIS A 90 5.66 16.54 -14.44
C HIS A 90 7.17 16.50 -14.64
N LEU A 91 7.78 15.43 -14.13
CA LEU A 91 9.16 15.05 -14.39
C LEU A 91 9.15 13.93 -15.44
N THR A 92 9.96 14.07 -16.48
CA THR A 92 10.04 13.08 -17.56
C THR A 92 11.39 12.39 -17.57
N ALA A 93 11.38 11.07 -17.75
CA ALA A 93 12.55 10.27 -18.10
C ALA A 93 12.27 9.52 -19.39
N GLU A 94 13.20 9.58 -20.34
CA GLU A 94 13.09 8.92 -21.64
C GLU A 94 14.30 8.01 -21.86
N GLY A 95 14.06 6.85 -22.48
CA GLY A 95 15.09 5.93 -22.88
C GLY A 95 14.76 5.29 -24.22
N SER A 96 15.76 5.18 -25.09
CA SER A 96 15.69 4.38 -26.31
C SER A 96 16.39 3.05 -26.10
N PHE A 97 15.85 1.99 -26.65
CA PHE A 97 16.46 0.67 -26.66
C PHE A 97 16.46 0.11 -28.07
N HIS A 98 17.34 -0.84 -28.29
CA HIS A 98 17.59 -1.45 -29.58
C HIS A 98 17.89 -2.92 -29.35
N PHE A 99 17.21 -3.79 -30.10
CA PHE A 99 17.31 -5.23 -29.99
C PHE A 99 17.64 -5.81 -31.37
N SER A 100 18.84 -6.36 -31.50
CA SER A 100 19.22 -7.17 -32.65
C SER A 100 19.04 -8.65 -32.33
N LEU A 101 18.32 -9.38 -33.17
CA LEU A 101 18.30 -10.84 -33.14
C LEU A 101 19.61 -11.36 -33.72
N GLU A 102 20.65 -11.50 -32.89
CA GLU A 102 21.83 -12.27 -33.29
C GLU A 102 21.41 -13.70 -33.61
N GLY A 103 21.44 -14.02 -34.91
CA GLY A 103 21.08 -15.33 -35.41
C GLY A 103 21.94 -16.41 -34.76
N ARG A 104 21.26 -17.41 -34.21
CA ARG A 104 21.80 -18.74 -33.88
C ARG A 104 22.67 -19.23 -35.04
N GLN A 105 23.99 -19.06 -34.94
CA GLN A 105 24.93 -19.67 -35.87
C GLN A 105 24.93 -21.17 -35.59
N HIS A 106 24.42 -21.94 -36.56
CA HIS A 106 24.57 -23.39 -36.61
C HIS A 106 26.06 -23.72 -36.72
N ASP A 107 26.56 -24.57 -35.82
CA ASP A 107 27.65 -25.50 -36.12
C ASP A 107 27.05 -26.83 -36.61
#